data_AF-A0A2P2JA46-F1
#
_entry.id   AF-A0A2P2JA46-F1
#
_cell.length_a   1.000
_cell.length_b   1.000
_cell.length_c   1.000
_cell.angle_alpha   90.00
_cell.angle_beta   90.00
_cell.angle_gamma   90.00
#
_symmetry.space_group_name_H-M   'P 1'
#
loop_
_entity.id
_entity.type
_entity.pdbx_description
1 polymer ?
#
loop_
_entity_poly.entity_id
_entity_poly.type
_entity_poly.pdbx_seq_one_letter_code
_entity_poly.pdbx_strand_id
1 'polypeptide(L)'
;MFCKVLFFLIFCVSSKQATRLKWIDEGYEMVVFKDCIVCYSNEQTQELIRELNHADILLVVAVTNAVSVEWIRTNGKNVQNMICFDSSPRLLNKLCGSYVTLANNGTLFGNTFGLYLSKETKESVEVLQTVSEAWDRHNSDDIRFCLLVIINAFLRPVPILKNLRSKGFGTLICMVKNCGPQILSCLLDPNCRKALQCLNNCSPVDQVCNYRCIASYESPNLEAFSLCVLQKNNCLDLDAKIPEKPCVLPMIKFRGKDICHETAEDLFVGWLGSLDWSWRVVAGQNPAYDQFPCQYQLFYRGKAKGSVWYEPVFQVRTLEEKMVWRRRKYRVKRGKVPGTFYFSVLDNGVVSNEFWTIVDVADDFSWGLFHYSGAARVAGQSYTGAVLVSPDGSYPNEKESRRLASALEKCEIKEWELFAVDNCSCPNPPLGIPEGLSLHSTIDTEDQKWASV
;
A
#
# COMPACT_ATOMS: atom_id res chain seq x y z
N MET A 1 18.24 -24.08 -17.86
CA MET A 1 17.14 -24.93 -18.38
C MET A 1 15.85 -24.33 -17.86
N PHE A 2 15.20 -23.46 -18.63
CA PHE A 2 13.96 -22.81 -18.20
C PHE A 2 12.83 -23.85 -18.33
N CYS A 3 12.33 -24.40 -17.21
CA CYS A 3 11.05 -25.09 -17.23
C CYS A 3 9.99 -24.08 -17.69
N LYS A 4 9.58 -24.16 -18.95
CA LYS A 4 8.38 -23.49 -19.43
C LYS A 4 7.21 -24.23 -18.81
N VAL A 5 6.44 -23.57 -17.96
CA VAL A 5 5.18 -24.13 -17.48
C VAL A 5 4.20 -23.99 -18.63
N LEU A 6 3.75 -25.11 -19.16
CA LEU A 6 2.83 -25.15 -20.30
C LEU A 6 1.39 -25.13 -19.78
N PHE A 7 0.70 -24.03 -20.04
CA PHE A 7 -0.73 -23.92 -19.84
C PHE A 7 -1.46 -24.39 -21.07
N PHE A 8 -2.36 -25.32 -20.88
CA PHE A 8 -3.16 -25.84 -21.96
C PHE A 8 -4.63 -25.49 -21.74
N LEU A 9 -5.27 -24.83 -22.71
CA LEU A 9 -6.61 -24.26 -22.54
C LEU A 9 -7.55 -24.67 -23.68
N ILE A 10 -8.70 -25.29 -23.38
CA ILE A 10 -9.72 -25.69 -24.37
C ILE A 10 -10.96 -24.80 -24.23
N PHE A 11 -11.45 -24.20 -25.33
CA PHE A 11 -12.65 -23.33 -25.39
C PHE A 11 -13.75 -23.84 -26.32
N CYS A 12 -15.03 -23.79 -25.90
CA CYS A 12 -16.17 -23.88 -26.82
C CYS A 12 -16.81 -22.49 -27.08
N VAL A 13 -16.93 -22.11 -28.35
CA VAL A 13 -17.62 -20.92 -28.91
C VAL A 13 -16.84 -19.58 -28.93
N SER A 14 -17.16 -18.73 -29.93
CA SER A 14 -16.48 -17.54 -30.48
C SER A 14 -16.21 -16.37 -29.51
N SER A 15 -15.51 -16.60 -28.39
CA SER A 15 -15.40 -15.57 -27.35
C SER A 15 -14.23 -14.60 -27.59
N LYS A 16 -14.50 -13.30 -27.43
CA LYS A 16 -13.48 -12.25 -27.27
C LYS A 16 -12.50 -12.53 -26.11
N GLN A 17 -12.84 -13.43 -25.18
CA GLN A 17 -12.05 -13.76 -23.98
C GLN A 17 -10.82 -14.61 -24.32
N ALA A 18 -10.89 -15.52 -25.31
CA ALA A 18 -9.72 -16.30 -25.76
C ALA A 18 -8.59 -15.39 -26.29
N THR A 19 -8.94 -14.29 -26.98
CA THR A 19 -7.99 -13.26 -27.40
C THR A 19 -7.45 -12.41 -26.24
N ARG A 20 -8.21 -12.26 -25.15
CA ARG A 20 -7.81 -11.47 -23.96
C ARG A 20 -6.92 -12.25 -22.98
N LEU A 21 -6.99 -13.59 -22.99
CA LEU A 21 -6.16 -14.48 -22.19
C LEU A 21 -4.83 -14.85 -22.85
N LYS A 22 -4.60 -14.40 -24.08
CA LYS A 22 -3.35 -14.63 -24.81
C LYS A 22 -2.19 -13.96 -24.06
N TRP A 23 -1.51 -14.74 -23.24
CA TRP A 23 -0.54 -14.24 -22.27
C TRP A 23 0.89 -14.26 -22.83
N ILE A 24 1.69 -13.25 -22.46
CA ILE A 24 3.14 -13.17 -22.67
C ILE A 24 3.74 -12.70 -21.33
N ASP A 25 4.12 -13.66 -20.49
CA ASP A 25 5.12 -13.45 -19.44
C ASP A 25 6.31 -14.32 -19.84
N GLU A 26 7.52 -13.79 -19.76
CA GLU A 26 8.73 -14.43 -20.29
C GLU A 26 8.98 -15.83 -19.67
N GLY A 27 8.37 -16.13 -18.51
CA GLY A 27 8.54 -17.40 -17.80
C GLY A 27 7.52 -18.51 -18.11
N TYR A 28 6.47 -18.24 -18.91
CA TYR A 28 5.31 -19.13 -19.05
C TYR A 28 4.76 -19.16 -20.47
N GLU A 29 4.34 -20.34 -20.92
CA GLU A 29 3.79 -20.53 -22.27
C GLU A 29 2.34 -20.99 -22.18
N MET A 30 1.43 -20.31 -22.90
CA MET A 30 0.02 -20.68 -22.98
C MET A 30 -0.34 -21.12 -24.39
N VAL A 31 -0.78 -22.37 -24.52
CA VAL A 31 -1.26 -22.96 -25.77
C VAL A 31 -2.78 -23.11 -25.68
N VAL A 32 -3.47 -22.54 -26.66
CA VAL A 32 -4.94 -22.47 -26.69
C VAL A 32 -5.47 -23.30 -27.85
N PHE A 33 -6.37 -24.24 -27.54
CA PHE A 33 -7.08 -25.06 -28.51
C PHE A 33 -8.58 -24.77 -28.48
N LYS A 34 -9.24 -24.89 -29.63
CA LYS A 34 -10.70 -24.77 -29.71
C LYS A 34 -11.34 -26.14 -29.52
N ASP A 35 -12.55 -26.16 -28.98
CA ASP A 35 -13.40 -27.34 -28.80
C ASP A 35 -13.98 -27.76 -30.15
N CYS A 36 -13.09 -28.22 -31.03
CA CYS A 36 -13.39 -28.82 -32.31
C CYS A 36 -12.52 -30.07 -32.48
N ILE A 37 -12.41 -30.89 -31.43
CA ILE A 37 -11.59 -32.12 -31.43
C ILE A 37 -12.02 -33.05 -32.57
N VAL A 38 -13.32 -33.06 -32.88
CA VAL A 38 -13.92 -33.81 -33.99
C VAL A 38 -13.52 -33.27 -35.37
N CYS A 39 -13.09 -32.01 -35.45
CA CYS A 39 -12.68 -31.35 -36.69
C CYS A 39 -11.15 -31.31 -36.87
N TYR A 40 -10.38 -31.83 -35.92
CA TYR A 40 -8.93 -31.87 -36.04
C TYR A 40 -8.50 -32.98 -36.99
N SER A 41 -7.49 -32.66 -37.81
CA SER A 41 -6.77 -33.68 -38.56
C SER A 41 -6.00 -34.63 -37.62
N ASN A 42 -5.56 -35.78 -38.13
CA ASN A 42 -4.71 -36.71 -37.37
C ASN A 42 -3.45 -36.02 -36.83
N GLU A 43 -2.88 -35.08 -37.59
CA GLU A 43 -1.68 -34.33 -37.19
C GLU A 43 -1.97 -33.35 -36.04
N GLN A 44 -3.06 -32.58 -36.12
CA GLN A 44 -3.48 -31.67 -35.04
C GLN A 44 -3.85 -32.42 -33.76
N THR A 45 -4.40 -33.62 -33.89
CA THR A 45 -4.73 -34.48 -32.73
C THR A 45 -3.46 -35.02 -32.06
N GLN A 46 -2.44 -35.39 -32.85
CA GLN A 46 -1.14 -35.82 -32.34
C GLN A 46 -0.42 -34.68 -31.61
N GLU A 47 -0.45 -33.47 -32.17
CA GLU A 47 0.08 -32.27 -31.51
C GLU A 47 -0.64 -31.98 -30.19
N LEU A 48 -1.98 -32.03 -30.18
CA LEU A 48 -2.79 -31.85 -28.98
C LEU A 48 -2.40 -32.84 -27.85
N ILE A 49 -2.22 -34.11 -28.18
CA ILE A 49 -1.80 -35.16 -27.23
C ILE A 49 -0.37 -34.90 -26.73
N ARG A 50 0.53 -34.48 -27.61
CA ARG A 50 1.91 -34.15 -27.24
C ARG A 50 1.94 -33.00 -26.23
N GLU A 51 1.24 -31.91 -26.51
CA GLU A 51 1.19 -30.75 -25.59
C GLU A 51 0.53 -31.13 -24.26
N LEU A 52 -0.56 -31.92 -24.28
CA LEU A 52 -1.24 -32.38 -23.08
C LEU A 52 -0.34 -33.23 -22.16
N ASN A 53 0.54 -34.06 -22.73
CA ASN A 53 1.49 -34.86 -21.95
C ASN A 53 2.59 -34.04 -21.26
N HIS A 54 2.85 -32.81 -21.74
CA HIS A 54 3.82 -31.88 -21.15
C HIS A 54 3.14 -30.77 -20.34
N ALA A 55 1.80 -30.76 -20.26
CA ALA A 55 1.05 -29.73 -19.57
C ALA A 55 1.14 -29.90 -18.05
N ASP A 56 1.56 -28.84 -17.37
CA ASP A 56 1.55 -28.76 -15.91
C ASP A 56 0.17 -28.41 -15.37
N ILE A 57 -0.57 -27.58 -16.11
CA ILE A 57 -1.94 -27.14 -15.83
C ILE A 57 -2.79 -27.26 -17.11
N LEU A 58 -3.93 -27.93 -16.96
CA LEU A 58 -4.99 -28.03 -17.96
C LEU A 58 -6.19 -27.20 -17.52
N LEU A 59 -6.49 -26.13 -18.25
CA LEU A 59 -7.68 -25.32 -18.06
C LEU A 59 -8.75 -25.71 -19.09
N VAL A 60 -9.88 -26.23 -18.63
CA VAL A 60 -10.99 -26.64 -19.50
C VAL A 60 -12.12 -25.64 -19.34
N VAL A 61 -12.51 -24.96 -20.42
CA VAL A 61 -13.47 -23.86 -20.36
C VAL A 61 -14.63 -24.11 -21.33
N ALA A 62 -15.86 -24.04 -20.80
CA ALA A 62 -17.08 -24.17 -21.58
C ALA A 62 -17.23 -25.48 -22.39
N VAL A 63 -16.53 -26.56 -22.02
CA VAL A 63 -16.58 -27.84 -22.77
C VAL A 63 -17.77 -28.67 -22.31
N THR A 64 -18.77 -28.77 -23.17
CA THR A 64 -20.02 -29.51 -22.90
C THR A 64 -20.29 -30.63 -23.90
N ASN A 65 -19.59 -30.65 -25.05
CA ASN A 65 -19.74 -31.68 -26.06
C ASN A 65 -19.32 -33.06 -25.52
N ALA A 66 -20.19 -34.06 -25.64
CA ALA A 66 -19.97 -35.39 -25.07
C ALA A 66 -18.70 -36.09 -25.61
N VAL A 67 -18.36 -35.89 -26.88
CA VAL A 67 -17.15 -36.47 -27.50
C VAL A 67 -15.91 -35.80 -26.93
N SER A 68 -15.89 -34.47 -26.85
CA SER A 68 -14.77 -33.71 -26.27
C SER A 68 -14.59 -33.99 -24.79
N VAL A 69 -15.68 -34.09 -24.02
CA VAL A 69 -15.67 -34.46 -22.60
C VAL A 69 -15.00 -35.82 -22.39
N GLU A 70 -15.40 -36.83 -23.17
CA GLU A 70 -14.83 -38.18 -23.04
C GLU A 70 -13.37 -38.23 -23.50
N TRP A 71 -13.02 -37.45 -24.53
CA TRP A 71 -11.66 -37.33 -25.01
C TRP A 71 -10.75 -36.70 -23.94
N ILE A 72 -11.16 -35.58 -23.34
CA ILE A 72 -10.42 -34.90 -22.27
C ILE A 72 -10.29 -35.82 -21.05
N ARG A 73 -11.35 -36.54 -20.68
CA ARG A 73 -11.31 -37.49 -19.56
C ARG A 73 -10.36 -38.65 -19.79
N THR A 74 -10.23 -39.11 -21.03
CA THR A 74 -9.28 -40.18 -21.41
C THR A 74 -7.85 -39.68 -21.44
N ASN A 75 -7.58 -38.58 -22.12
CA ASN A 75 -6.23 -38.12 -22.41
C ASN A 75 -5.67 -37.21 -21.29
N GLY A 76 -6.52 -36.48 -20.58
CA GLY A 76 -6.13 -35.53 -19.51
C GLY A 76 -5.82 -36.18 -18.17
N LYS A 77 -5.85 -37.51 -18.06
CA LYS A 77 -5.60 -38.24 -16.80
C LYS A 77 -4.21 -37.95 -16.21
N ASN A 78 -3.22 -37.76 -17.07
CA ASN A 78 -1.83 -37.61 -16.64
C ASN A 78 -1.48 -36.19 -16.17
N VAL A 79 -2.30 -35.19 -16.51
CA VAL A 79 -2.07 -33.80 -16.10
C VAL A 79 -2.36 -33.65 -14.61
N GLN A 80 -1.40 -33.26 -13.79
CA GLN A 80 -1.56 -33.21 -12.33
C GLN A 80 -2.59 -32.17 -11.87
N ASN A 81 -2.68 -31.03 -12.57
CA ASN A 81 -3.55 -29.93 -12.24
C ASN A 81 -4.54 -29.68 -13.38
N MET A 82 -5.81 -30.02 -13.18
CA MET A 82 -6.90 -29.81 -14.14
C MET A 82 -7.97 -28.94 -13.48
N ILE A 83 -8.33 -27.82 -14.11
CA ILE A 83 -9.36 -26.92 -13.59
C ILE A 83 -10.39 -26.67 -14.70
N CYS A 84 -11.65 -26.90 -14.37
CA CYS A 84 -12.77 -26.88 -15.28
C CYS A 84 -13.72 -25.73 -14.91
N PHE A 85 -13.93 -24.80 -15.84
CA PHE A 85 -14.89 -23.70 -15.73
C PHE A 85 -16.00 -23.85 -16.76
N ASP A 86 -17.25 -23.58 -16.37
CA ASP A 86 -18.44 -23.64 -17.23
C ASP A 86 -18.57 -24.92 -18.08
N SER A 87 -17.92 -26.00 -17.64
CA SER A 87 -17.77 -27.25 -18.41
C SER A 87 -18.68 -28.34 -17.87
N SER A 88 -18.79 -29.46 -18.60
CA SER A 88 -19.60 -30.60 -18.20
C SER A 88 -19.27 -31.06 -16.77
N PRO A 89 -20.26 -31.37 -15.92
CA PRO A 89 -20.02 -31.91 -14.57
C PRO A 89 -19.25 -33.23 -14.53
N ARG A 90 -19.11 -33.89 -15.69
CA ARG A 90 -18.29 -35.11 -15.86
C ARG A 90 -16.78 -34.82 -15.89
N LEU A 91 -16.39 -33.56 -16.04
CA LEU A 91 -15.02 -33.10 -15.94
C LEU A 91 -14.80 -32.57 -14.52
N LEU A 92 -13.90 -33.22 -13.78
CA LEU A 92 -13.65 -32.91 -12.38
C LEU A 92 -12.38 -32.10 -12.23
N ASN A 93 -12.40 -31.14 -11.29
CA ASN A 93 -11.18 -30.43 -10.90
C ASN A 93 -10.21 -31.41 -10.24
N LYS A 94 -8.93 -31.24 -10.53
CA LYS A 94 -7.82 -32.02 -9.99
C LYS A 94 -6.68 -31.08 -9.65
N LEU A 95 -6.13 -31.16 -8.45
CA LEU A 95 -4.95 -30.41 -8.02
C LEU A 95 -3.98 -31.36 -7.33
N CYS A 96 -2.69 -31.26 -7.68
CA CYS A 96 -1.67 -32.21 -7.23
C CYS A 96 -2.08 -33.68 -7.38
N GLY A 97 -2.77 -34.00 -8.49
CA GLY A 97 -3.24 -35.36 -8.78
C GLY A 97 -4.49 -35.81 -8.00
N SER A 98 -4.95 -35.02 -7.04
CA SER A 98 -6.15 -35.32 -6.23
C SER A 98 -7.38 -34.63 -6.80
N TYR A 99 -8.49 -35.37 -6.95
CA TYR A 99 -9.76 -34.79 -7.40
C TYR A 99 -10.38 -33.95 -6.29
N VAL A 100 -10.80 -32.73 -6.63
CA VAL A 100 -11.40 -31.78 -5.70
C VAL A 100 -12.77 -31.38 -6.23
N THR A 101 -13.77 -31.39 -5.35
CA THR A 101 -15.12 -30.93 -5.66
C THR A 101 -15.41 -29.65 -4.89
N LEU A 102 -15.93 -28.65 -5.60
CA LEU A 102 -16.45 -27.44 -4.97
C LEU A 102 -17.83 -27.78 -4.41
N ALA A 103 -18.01 -27.61 -3.10
CA ALA A 103 -19.34 -27.72 -2.51
C ALA A 103 -20.20 -26.55 -3.03
N ASN A 104 -21.36 -26.85 -3.61
CA ASN A 104 -22.30 -25.82 -4.02
C ASN A 104 -22.69 -24.95 -2.81
N ASN A 105 -22.58 -23.63 -2.96
CA ASN A 105 -23.11 -22.64 -2.03
C ASN A 105 -24.60 -22.94 -1.76
N GLY A 106 -24.93 -23.45 -0.56
CA GLY A 106 -26.33 -23.57 -0.14
C GLY A 106 -26.70 -24.64 0.89
N THR A 107 -25.85 -25.61 1.20
CA THR A 107 -26.17 -26.59 2.25
C THR A 107 -25.13 -26.60 3.35
N LEU A 108 -25.60 -26.14 4.52
CA LEU A 108 -25.10 -26.44 5.87
C LEU A 108 -24.11 -27.61 5.89
N PHE A 109 -22.96 -27.35 6.52
CA PHE A 109 -22.04 -28.33 7.10
C PHE A 109 -22.66 -29.73 7.18
N GLY A 110 -22.34 -30.57 6.20
CA GLY A 110 -22.50 -32.01 6.32
C GLY A 110 -21.57 -32.46 7.45
N ASN A 111 -22.14 -32.56 8.64
CA ASN A 111 -21.51 -32.85 9.94
C ASN A 111 -20.84 -34.24 10.03
N THR A 112 -20.29 -34.78 8.93
CA THR A 112 -19.71 -36.12 8.87
C THR A 112 -18.46 -36.26 7.99
N PHE A 113 -18.02 -35.20 7.28
CA PHE A 113 -16.77 -35.21 6.50
C PHE A 113 -15.66 -34.28 7.04
N GLY A 114 -15.91 -33.58 8.14
CA GLY A 114 -14.98 -32.60 8.71
C GLY A 114 -13.80 -33.16 9.52
N LEU A 115 -13.65 -34.49 9.63
CA LEU A 115 -12.70 -35.09 10.56
C LEU A 115 -11.45 -35.75 9.94
N TYR A 116 -11.32 -35.82 8.62
CA TYR A 116 -10.15 -36.48 7.98
C TYR A 116 -9.67 -35.83 6.67
N LEU A 117 -9.93 -34.55 6.43
CA LEU A 117 -9.28 -33.85 5.31
C LEU A 117 -7.84 -33.52 5.70
N SER A 118 -6.87 -34.01 4.93
CA SER A 118 -5.48 -33.59 5.07
C SER A 118 -5.38 -32.08 4.85
N LYS A 119 -4.42 -31.42 5.51
CA LYS A 119 -4.15 -29.99 5.37
C LYS A 119 -4.02 -29.56 3.91
N GLU A 120 -3.37 -30.40 3.09
CA GLU A 120 -3.19 -30.22 1.64
C GLU A 120 -4.51 -30.21 0.86
N THR A 121 -5.50 -31.01 1.27
CA THR A 121 -6.81 -31.06 0.61
C THR A 121 -7.65 -29.83 0.94
N LYS A 122 -7.54 -29.31 2.17
CA LYS A 122 -8.24 -28.08 2.59
C LYS A 122 -7.71 -26.85 1.84
N GLU A 123 -6.39 -26.72 1.73
CA GLU A 123 -5.74 -25.65 0.97
C GLU A 123 -6.11 -25.70 -0.52
N SER A 124 -6.19 -26.90 -1.10
CA SER A 124 -6.61 -27.09 -2.50
C SER A 124 -8.05 -26.66 -2.76
N VAL A 125 -8.98 -26.94 -1.83
CA VAL A 125 -10.37 -26.51 -1.92
C VAL A 125 -10.49 -24.98 -1.85
N GLU A 126 -9.78 -24.35 -0.91
CA GLU A 126 -9.78 -22.89 -0.74
C GLU A 126 -9.23 -22.16 -1.97
N VAL A 127 -8.14 -22.67 -2.57
CA VAL A 127 -7.60 -22.12 -3.82
C VAL A 127 -8.60 -22.29 -4.96
N LEU A 128 -9.20 -23.47 -5.16
CA LEU A 128 -10.19 -23.67 -6.23
C LEU A 128 -11.42 -22.80 -6.07
N GLN A 129 -11.91 -22.62 -4.84
CA GLN A 129 -13.06 -21.76 -4.59
C GLN A 129 -12.75 -20.32 -5.00
N THR A 130 -11.59 -19.83 -4.59
CA THR A 130 -11.14 -18.47 -4.90
C THR A 130 -10.97 -18.26 -6.41
N VAL A 131 -10.37 -19.23 -7.10
CA VAL A 131 -10.16 -19.20 -8.54
C VAL A 131 -11.51 -19.25 -9.28
N SER A 132 -12.48 -20.03 -8.79
CA SER A 132 -13.82 -20.10 -9.38
C SER A 132 -14.60 -18.81 -9.17
N GLU A 133 -14.59 -18.24 -7.97
CA GLU A 133 -15.22 -16.93 -7.70
C GLU A 133 -14.60 -15.80 -8.53
N ALA A 134 -13.30 -15.88 -8.82
CA ALA A 134 -12.64 -14.94 -9.73
C ALA A 134 -13.01 -15.15 -11.19
N TRP A 135 -13.20 -16.40 -11.62
CA TRP A 135 -13.72 -16.73 -12.94
C TRP A 135 -15.13 -16.16 -13.16
N ASP A 136 -16.01 -16.31 -12.18
CA ASP A 136 -17.40 -15.84 -12.22
C ASP A 136 -17.52 -14.31 -12.33
N ARG A 137 -16.49 -13.56 -11.95
CA ARG A 137 -16.44 -12.10 -12.13
C ARG A 137 -16.22 -11.68 -13.59
N HIS A 138 -15.92 -12.61 -14.49
CA HIS A 138 -15.72 -12.38 -15.93
C HIS A 138 -14.70 -11.26 -16.24
N ASN A 139 -13.70 -11.10 -15.38
CA ASN A 139 -12.63 -10.11 -15.50
C ASN A 139 -11.32 -10.81 -15.88
N SER A 140 -10.70 -10.39 -16.99
CA SER A 140 -9.45 -10.99 -17.48
C SER A 140 -8.28 -10.85 -16.50
N ASP A 141 -8.26 -9.79 -15.69
CA ASP A 141 -7.15 -9.51 -14.78
C ASP A 141 -7.19 -10.43 -13.56
N ASP A 142 -8.40 -10.64 -13.03
CA ASP A 142 -8.67 -11.58 -11.94
C ASP A 142 -8.31 -13.01 -12.37
N ILE A 143 -8.74 -13.42 -13.57
CA ILE A 143 -8.42 -14.75 -14.12
C ILE A 143 -6.90 -14.93 -14.26
N ARG A 144 -6.19 -13.93 -14.79
CA ARG A 144 -4.73 -13.98 -14.92
C ARG A 144 -4.05 -14.10 -13.56
N PHE A 145 -4.47 -13.32 -12.58
CA PHE A 145 -3.90 -13.39 -11.24
C PHE A 145 -4.16 -14.73 -10.57
N CYS A 146 -5.36 -15.31 -10.75
CA CYS A 146 -5.69 -16.65 -10.29
C CYS A 146 -4.78 -17.74 -10.87
N LEU A 147 -4.48 -17.68 -12.16
CA LEU A 147 -3.55 -18.62 -12.80
C LEU A 147 -2.16 -18.53 -12.16
N LEU A 148 -1.67 -17.32 -11.87
CA LEU A 148 -0.41 -17.14 -11.15
C LEU A 148 -0.46 -17.78 -9.76
N VAL A 149 -1.56 -17.61 -9.02
CA VAL A 149 -1.73 -18.21 -7.69
C VAL A 149 -1.69 -19.73 -7.76
N ILE A 150 -2.35 -20.34 -8.75
CA ILE A 150 -2.33 -21.80 -8.96
C ILE A 150 -0.91 -22.30 -9.23
N ILE A 151 -0.15 -21.62 -10.11
CA ILE A 151 1.26 -21.98 -10.36
C ILE A 151 2.05 -21.90 -9.06
N ASN A 152 1.91 -20.80 -8.32
CA ASN A 152 2.68 -20.56 -7.10
C ASN A 152 2.36 -21.59 -6.01
N ALA A 153 1.10 -22.00 -5.93
CA ALA A 153 0.61 -22.96 -4.97
C ALA A 153 1.09 -24.38 -5.28
N PHE A 154 0.97 -24.83 -6.53
CA PHE A 154 1.04 -26.26 -6.86
C PHE A 154 2.16 -26.68 -7.80
N LEU A 155 2.82 -25.74 -8.46
CA LEU A 155 3.91 -26.06 -9.40
C LEU A 155 5.26 -25.59 -8.88
N ARG A 156 5.39 -24.27 -8.72
CA ARG A 156 6.65 -23.64 -8.32
C ARG A 156 6.40 -22.20 -7.86
N PRO A 157 7.23 -21.68 -6.95
CA PRO A 157 7.14 -20.29 -6.54
C PRO A 157 7.20 -19.36 -7.76
N VAL A 158 6.18 -18.51 -7.91
CA VAL A 158 6.11 -17.51 -8.98
C VAL A 158 6.87 -16.27 -8.50
N PRO A 159 8.00 -15.88 -9.14
CA PRO A 159 8.81 -14.77 -8.67
C PRO A 159 8.02 -13.46 -8.53
N ILE A 160 7.08 -13.21 -9.46
CA ILE A 160 6.26 -12.00 -9.43
C ILE A 160 5.25 -11.98 -8.26
N LEU A 161 4.83 -13.14 -7.76
CA LEU A 161 3.94 -13.26 -6.60
C LEU A 161 4.67 -13.22 -5.27
N LYS A 162 5.95 -13.61 -5.24
CA LYS A 162 6.78 -13.45 -4.04
C LYS A 162 6.71 -12.02 -3.53
N ASN A 163 6.65 -11.04 -4.45
CA ASN A 163 6.61 -9.60 -4.22
C ASN A 163 5.40 -9.11 -3.38
N LEU A 164 4.37 -9.92 -3.16
CA LEU A 164 3.09 -9.45 -2.59
C LEU A 164 3.03 -9.39 -1.06
N ARG A 165 4.16 -9.51 -0.34
CA ARG A 165 4.25 -9.50 1.14
C ARG A 165 3.24 -10.45 1.84
N SER A 166 2.75 -11.46 1.11
CA SER A 166 1.72 -12.36 1.59
C SER A 166 2.28 -13.35 2.61
N LYS A 167 1.66 -13.46 3.78
CA LYS A 167 2.07 -14.38 4.86
C LYS A 167 1.54 -15.82 4.68
N GLY A 168 0.78 -16.09 3.62
CA GLY A 168 0.22 -17.41 3.32
C GLY A 168 -0.93 -17.37 2.32
N PHE A 169 -1.56 -18.53 2.09
CA PHE A 169 -2.66 -18.68 1.13
C PHE A 169 -3.89 -17.83 1.45
N GLY A 170 -4.29 -17.72 2.72
CA GLY A 170 -5.44 -16.89 3.11
C GLY A 170 -5.30 -15.42 2.70
N THR A 171 -4.09 -14.86 2.81
CA THR A 171 -3.78 -13.50 2.33
C THR A 171 -3.92 -13.39 0.82
N LEU A 172 -3.35 -14.35 0.07
CA LEU A 172 -3.45 -14.37 -1.40
C LEU A 172 -4.91 -14.52 -1.83
N ILE A 173 -5.70 -15.33 -1.14
CA ILE A 173 -7.13 -15.53 -1.41
C ILE A 173 -7.91 -14.23 -1.25
N CYS A 174 -7.73 -13.52 -0.13
CA CYS A 174 -8.36 -12.22 0.07
C CYS A 174 -7.96 -11.23 -1.02
N MET A 175 -6.66 -11.17 -1.35
CA MET A 175 -6.10 -10.33 -2.40
C MET A 175 -6.71 -10.61 -3.77
N VAL A 176 -6.80 -11.89 -4.17
CA VAL A 176 -7.41 -12.31 -5.44
C VAL A 176 -8.87 -11.90 -5.49
N LYS A 177 -9.64 -12.26 -4.46
CA LYS A 177 -11.09 -12.09 -4.44
C LYS A 177 -11.51 -10.62 -4.50
N ASN A 178 -10.77 -9.75 -3.82
CA ASN A 178 -11.19 -8.37 -3.64
C ASN A 178 -10.37 -7.36 -4.45
N CYS A 179 -9.14 -7.70 -4.87
CA CYS A 179 -8.14 -6.75 -5.37
C CYS A 179 -7.38 -7.19 -6.62
N GLY A 180 -7.78 -8.28 -7.29
CA GLY A 180 -7.07 -8.81 -8.45
C GLY A 180 -6.69 -7.78 -9.53
N PRO A 181 -7.56 -6.83 -9.93
CA PRO A 181 -7.21 -5.84 -10.95
C PRO A 181 -6.12 -4.86 -10.49
N GLN A 182 -6.18 -4.40 -9.23
CA GLN A 182 -5.17 -3.51 -8.67
C GLN A 182 -3.83 -4.22 -8.51
N ILE A 183 -3.86 -5.49 -8.12
CA ILE A 183 -2.66 -6.33 -8.03
C ILE A 183 -2.03 -6.49 -9.40
N LEU A 184 -2.81 -6.88 -10.41
CA LEU A 184 -2.26 -7.06 -11.74
C LEU A 184 -1.71 -5.74 -12.31
N SER A 185 -2.43 -4.63 -12.13
CA SER A 185 -1.97 -3.29 -12.55
C SER A 185 -0.65 -2.92 -11.88
N CYS A 186 -0.50 -3.20 -10.59
CA CYS A 186 0.76 -3.03 -9.87
C CYS A 186 1.87 -3.95 -10.41
N LEU A 187 1.58 -5.22 -10.68
CA LEU A 187 2.57 -6.16 -11.20
C LEU A 187 3.03 -5.80 -12.63
N LEU A 188 2.20 -5.08 -13.39
CA LEU A 188 2.58 -4.56 -14.71
C LEU A 188 3.35 -3.23 -14.63
N ASP A 189 3.22 -2.49 -13.54
CA ASP A 189 3.94 -1.25 -13.29
C ASP A 189 5.37 -1.53 -12.76
N PRO A 190 6.44 -1.09 -13.46
CA PRO A 190 7.81 -1.30 -13.00
C PRO A 190 8.09 -0.70 -11.61
N ASN A 191 7.53 0.47 -11.30
CA ASN A 191 7.74 1.12 -10.02
C ASN A 191 7.04 0.36 -8.90
N CYS A 192 5.77 -0.01 -9.08
CA CYS A 192 5.06 -0.81 -8.09
C CYS A 192 5.75 -2.16 -7.84
N ARG A 193 6.25 -2.86 -8.88
CA ARG A 193 7.06 -4.07 -8.69
C ARG A 193 8.31 -3.84 -7.85
N LYS A 194 9.07 -2.77 -8.13
CA LYS A 194 10.26 -2.40 -7.34
C LYS A 194 9.89 -2.06 -5.89
N ALA A 195 8.78 -1.37 -5.68
CA ALA A 195 8.25 -1.06 -4.35
C ALA A 195 7.96 -2.35 -3.57
N LEU A 196 7.20 -3.26 -4.18
CA LEU A 196 6.84 -4.55 -3.60
C LEU A 196 8.07 -5.43 -3.29
N GLN A 197 9.03 -5.50 -4.22
CA GLN A 197 10.31 -6.21 -4.01
C GLN A 197 11.09 -5.63 -2.84
N CYS A 198 11.17 -4.29 -2.76
CA CYS A 198 11.85 -3.60 -1.68
C CYS A 198 11.17 -3.87 -0.34
N LEU A 199 9.84 -3.72 -0.28
CA LEU A 199 9.04 -3.93 0.93
C LEU A 199 9.14 -5.34 1.49
N ASN A 200 9.31 -6.34 0.62
CA ASN A 200 9.54 -7.72 1.03
C ASN A 200 10.88 -7.99 1.69
N ASN A 201 11.88 -7.19 1.36
CA ASN A 201 13.21 -7.29 1.97
C ASN A 201 13.28 -6.52 3.29
N CYS A 202 12.28 -5.68 3.58
CA CYS A 202 12.15 -4.99 4.85
C CYS A 202 11.52 -5.89 5.91
N SER A 203 12.00 -5.77 7.15
CA SER A 203 11.26 -6.29 8.29
C SER A 203 9.89 -5.61 8.39
N PRO A 204 8.81 -6.32 8.77
CA PRO A 204 7.50 -5.69 8.89
C PRO A 204 7.40 -4.57 9.90
N VAL A 205 8.31 -4.50 10.87
CA VAL A 205 8.36 -3.45 11.90
C VAL A 205 9.40 -2.36 11.59
N ASP A 206 10.15 -2.49 10.49
CA ASP A 206 11.18 -1.52 10.09
C ASP A 206 10.54 -0.38 9.29
N GLN A 207 10.09 0.66 9.99
CA GLN A 207 9.41 1.80 9.40
C GLN A 207 10.29 2.56 8.40
N VAL A 208 11.59 2.69 8.69
CA VAL A 208 12.54 3.40 7.84
C VAL A 208 12.66 2.70 6.48
N CYS A 209 12.90 1.39 6.50
CA CYS A 209 12.99 0.59 5.27
C CYS A 209 11.67 0.65 4.48
N ASN A 210 10.55 0.41 5.16
CA ASN A 210 9.23 0.37 4.52
C ASN A 210 8.89 1.71 3.84
N TYR A 211 9.00 2.81 4.57
CA TYR A 211 8.66 4.13 4.05
C TYR A 211 9.63 4.56 2.94
N ARG A 212 10.93 4.28 3.07
CA ARG A 212 11.91 4.56 2.01
C ARG A 212 11.61 3.79 0.72
N CYS A 213 11.19 2.54 0.80
CA CYS A 213 10.74 1.77 -0.38
C CYS A 213 9.56 2.45 -1.08
N ILE A 214 8.51 2.80 -0.31
CA ILE A 214 7.29 3.43 -0.84
C ILE A 214 7.63 4.77 -1.48
N ALA A 215 8.33 5.64 -0.75
CA ALA A 215 8.67 6.97 -1.22
C ALA A 215 9.65 6.98 -2.41
N SER A 216 10.45 5.91 -2.60
CA SER A 216 11.33 5.75 -3.77
C SER A 216 10.58 5.37 -5.04
N TYR A 217 9.48 4.62 -4.91
CA TYR A 217 8.80 3.97 -6.03
C TYR A 217 7.30 4.27 -6.10
N GLU A 218 6.85 5.33 -5.43
CA GLU A 218 5.46 5.78 -5.41
C GLU A 218 4.90 5.93 -6.83
N SER A 219 3.76 5.30 -7.06
CA SER A 219 3.01 5.32 -8.31
C SER A 219 1.51 5.20 -8.03
N PRO A 220 0.64 5.67 -8.95
CA PRO A 220 -0.81 5.48 -8.81
C PRO A 220 -1.24 4.01 -8.67
N ASN A 221 -0.49 3.09 -9.31
CA ASN A 221 -0.76 1.66 -9.21
C ASN A 221 -0.36 1.09 -7.85
N LEU A 222 0.72 1.58 -7.23
CA LEU A 222 1.08 1.24 -5.85
C LEU A 222 0.04 1.75 -4.87
N GLU A 223 -0.43 2.99 -5.04
CA GLU A 223 -1.48 3.58 -4.22
C GLU A 223 -2.76 2.76 -4.31
N ALA A 224 -3.22 2.43 -5.53
CA ALA A 224 -4.43 1.64 -5.74
C ALA A 224 -4.31 0.22 -5.18
N PHE A 225 -3.13 -0.41 -5.32
CA PHE A 225 -2.82 -1.71 -4.72
C PHE A 225 -2.95 -1.66 -3.19
N SER A 226 -2.23 -0.75 -2.54
CA SER A 226 -2.22 -0.59 -1.09
C SER A 226 -3.61 -0.23 -0.55
N LEU A 227 -4.33 0.65 -1.25
CA LEU A 227 -5.71 1.03 -0.92
C LEU A 227 -6.64 -0.18 -0.92
N CYS A 228 -6.54 -1.04 -1.92
CA CYS A 228 -7.40 -2.19 -1.98
C CYS A 228 -7.01 -3.24 -0.93
N VAL A 229 -5.73 -3.63 -0.91
CA VAL A 229 -5.23 -4.76 -0.12
C VAL A 229 -5.21 -4.44 1.38
N LEU A 230 -4.72 -3.27 1.77
CA LEU A 230 -4.57 -2.89 3.17
C LEU A 230 -5.81 -2.16 3.66
N GLN A 231 -6.20 -1.08 2.98
CA GLN A 231 -7.19 -0.15 3.53
C GLN A 231 -8.64 -0.60 3.39
N LYS A 232 -9.03 -1.16 2.24
CA LYS A 232 -10.42 -1.57 2.00
C LYS A 232 -10.73 -2.96 2.51
N ASN A 233 -9.79 -3.91 2.34
CA ASN A 233 -10.03 -5.32 2.64
C ASN A 233 -9.17 -5.88 3.77
N ASN A 234 -8.14 -5.14 4.22
CA ASN A 234 -7.18 -5.57 5.23
C ASN A 234 -6.72 -7.03 5.08
N CYS A 235 -6.33 -7.42 3.87
CA CYS A 235 -5.97 -8.81 3.56
C CYS A 235 -4.72 -9.33 4.30
N LEU A 236 -3.95 -8.43 4.92
CA LEU A 236 -2.82 -8.78 5.78
C LEU A 236 -3.20 -8.92 7.27
N ASP A 237 -4.47 -8.64 7.61
CA ASP A 237 -5.02 -8.62 8.96
C ASP A 237 -4.13 -7.85 9.95
N LEU A 238 -3.77 -6.62 9.54
CA LEU A 238 -2.93 -5.74 10.34
C LEU A 238 -3.80 -4.76 11.12
N ASP A 239 -3.38 -4.49 12.35
CA ASP A 239 -3.99 -3.48 13.20
C ASP A 239 -2.89 -2.84 14.06
N ALA A 240 -2.95 -1.51 14.18
CA ALA A 240 -2.07 -0.74 15.05
C ALA A 240 -2.83 0.46 15.61
N LYS A 241 -2.60 0.74 16.88
CA LYS A 241 -3.25 1.85 17.58
C LYS A 241 -2.28 3.02 17.70
N ILE A 242 -2.83 4.23 17.70
CA ILE A 242 -2.06 5.43 18.03
C ILE A 242 -1.53 5.27 19.46
N PRO A 243 -0.21 5.43 19.70
CA PRO A 243 0.34 5.36 21.05
C PRO A 243 -0.25 6.46 21.93
N GLU A 244 -0.69 6.10 23.13
CA GLU A 244 -1.18 7.04 24.15
C GLU A 244 -0.06 7.64 25.00
N LYS A 245 1.16 7.09 24.87
CA LYS A 245 2.35 7.51 25.60
C LYS A 245 3.47 7.90 24.62
N PRO A 246 4.31 8.90 24.97
CA PRO A 246 4.19 9.75 26.16
C PRO A 246 2.99 10.73 26.07
N CYS A 247 2.46 11.13 27.22
CA CYS A 247 1.37 12.10 27.27
C CYS A 247 1.95 13.51 27.31
N VAL A 248 2.08 14.13 26.13
CA VAL A 248 2.67 15.47 25.99
C VAL A 248 1.59 16.54 26.09
N LEU A 249 1.72 17.42 27.07
CA LEU A 249 0.80 18.53 27.29
C LEU A 249 1.12 19.71 26.35
N PRO A 250 0.09 20.38 25.78
CA PRO A 250 0.31 21.56 24.95
C PRO A 250 0.84 22.74 25.76
N MET A 251 1.54 23.66 25.09
CA MET A 251 1.78 24.99 25.66
C MET A 251 0.45 25.69 25.93
N ILE A 252 0.38 26.41 27.05
CA ILE A 252 -0.85 27.07 27.52
C ILE A 252 -0.84 28.58 27.33
N LYS A 253 0.34 29.19 27.18
CA LYS A 253 0.52 30.63 27.02
C LYS A 253 1.47 30.94 25.87
N PHE A 254 1.16 32.00 25.14
CA PHE A 254 2.00 32.59 24.11
C PHE A 254 2.04 34.11 24.30
N ARG A 255 3.24 34.72 24.35
CA ARG A 255 3.42 36.15 24.65
C ARG A 255 2.62 36.63 25.88
N GLY A 256 2.60 35.79 26.93
CA GLY A 256 1.92 36.05 28.20
C GLY A 256 0.40 35.88 28.21
N LYS A 257 -0.24 35.59 27.07
CA LYS A 257 -1.69 35.38 26.95
C LYS A 257 -2.03 33.90 26.84
N ASP A 258 -3.19 33.50 27.38
CA ASP A 258 -3.67 32.12 27.24
C ASP A 258 -3.97 31.79 25.78
N ILE A 259 -3.61 30.58 25.36
CA ILE A 259 -3.79 30.14 23.97
C ILE A 259 -5.24 29.68 23.74
N CYS A 260 -5.89 30.28 22.74
CA CYS A 260 -7.14 29.77 22.16
C CYS A 260 -6.87 28.96 20.89
N HIS A 261 -7.90 28.35 20.31
CA HIS A 261 -7.75 27.56 19.10
C HIS A 261 -7.24 28.38 17.89
N GLU A 262 -7.69 29.62 17.77
CA GLU A 262 -7.27 30.54 16.71
C GLU A 262 -5.78 30.87 16.83
N THR A 263 -5.31 31.20 18.03
CA THR A 263 -3.87 31.42 18.29
C THR A 263 -3.06 30.14 18.06
N ALA A 264 -3.55 28.96 18.49
CA ALA A 264 -2.85 27.71 18.26
C ALA A 264 -2.69 27.38 16.77
N GLU A 265 -3.72 27.65 15.97
CA GLU A 265 -3.62 27.53 14.51
C GLU A 265 -2.64 28.55 13.93
N ASP A 266 -2.63 29.80 14.40
CA ASP A 266 -1.66 30.81 13.95
C ASP A 266 -0.21 30.42 14.28
N LEU A 267 0.03 29.75 15.40
CA LEU A 267 1.35 29.21 15.75
C LEU A 267 1.83 28.14 14.76
N PHE A 268 0.91 27.30 14.26
CA PHE A 268 1.23 26.38 13.17
C PHE A 268 1.44 27.10 11.84
N VAL A 269 0.59 28.07 11.49
CA VAL A 269 0.74 28.87 10.25
C VAL A 269 2.10 29.56 10.22
N GLY A 270 2.61 30.02 11.37
CA GLY A 270 3.99 30.45 11.53
C GLY A 270 4.34 31.60 10.61
N TRP A 271 5.28 31.37 9.68
CA TRP A 271 5.79 32.38 8.77
C TRP A 271 5.07 32.46 7.43
N LEU A 272 4.07 31.60 7.18
CA LEU A 272 3.41 31.52 5.89
C LEU A 272 2.67 32.85 5.60
N GLY A 273 3.01 33.47 4.47
CA GLY A 273 2.51 34.79 4.06
C GLY A 273 3.63 35.83 4.02
N SER A 274 4.52 35.82 5.02
CA SER A 274 5.80 36.54 4.95
C SER A 274 6.85 35.72 4.20
N LEU A 275 6.80 34.39 4.35
CA LEU A 275 7.55 33.41 3.59
C LEU A 275 6.58 32.53 2.78
N ASP A 276 7.12 31.76 1.83
CA ASP A 276 6.35 30.78 1.03
C ASP A 276 5.99 29.50 1.81
N TRP A 277 6.39 29.42 3.09
CA TRP A 277 6.15 28.28 3.98
C TRP A 277 5.90 28.71 5.42
N SER A 278 5.30 27.81 6.22
CA SER A 278 5.07 28.06 7.65
C SER A 278 6.34 27.88 8.45
N TRP A 279 7.01 26.74 8.23
CA TRP A 279 8.16 26.30 9.00
C TRP A 279 9.06 25.40 8.15
N ARG A 280 10.37 25.40 8.42
CA ARG A 280 11.31 24.38 7.95
C ARG A 280 11.68 23.47 9.11
N VAL A 281 11.75 22.17 8.84
CA VAL A 281 12.18 21.19 9.85
C VAL A 281 13.69 21.27 10.00
N VAL A 282 14.15 21.49 11.23
CA VAL A 282 15.54 21.53 11.63
C VAL A 282 16.04 20.12 11.92
N ALA A 283 15.27 19.41 12.75
CA ALA A 283 15.56 18.06 13.18
C ALA A 283 14.28 17.38 13.67
N GLY A 284 14.25 16.06 13.69
CA GLY A 284 13.16 15.32 14.34
C GLY A 284 13.58 13.97 14.88
N GLN A 285 12.74 13.41 15.74
CA GLN A 285 13.07 12.21 16.51
C GLN A 285 12.91 10.92 15.70
N ASN A 286 11.91 10.85 14.82
CA ASN A 286 11.59 9.60 14.14
C ASN A 286 12.36 9.51 12.81
N PRO A 287 13.35 8.61 12.68
CA PRO A 287 14.17 8.53 11.47
C PRO A 287 13.37 8.11 10.22
N ALA A 288 12.20 7.50 10.37
CA ALA A 288 11.38 7.06 9.24
C ALA A 288 10.63 8.22 8.57
N TYR A 289 10.26 9.25 9.34
CA TYR A 289 9.38 10.32 8.88
C TYR A 289 10.04 11.70 8.94
N ASP A 290 11.02 11.91 9.83
CA ASP A 290 11.56 13.22 10.13
C ASP A 290 12.97 13.46 9.55
N GLN A 291 13.60 12.46 8.92
CA GLN A 291 14.97 12.55 8.39
C GLN A 291 15.05 12.71 6.87
N PHE A 292 14.07 13.39 6.26
CA PHE A 292 14.10 13.73 4.84
C PHE A 292 14.81 15.07 4.60
N PRO A 293 15.66 15.20 3.57
CA PRO A 293 16.23 16.49 3.19
C PRO A 293 15.15 17.51 2.82
N CYS A 294 15.45 18.79 3.04
CA CYS A 294 14.64 19.91 2.56
C CYS A 294 13.16 19.82 2.95
N GLN A 295 12.87 19.69 4.24
CA GLN A 295 11.51 19.57 4.76
C GLN A 295 10.88 20.94 5.05
N TYR A 296 9.83 21.26 4.30
CA TYR A 296 8.96 22.42 4.49
C TYR A 296 7.61 21.96 5.04
N GLN A 297 7.04 22.76 5.93
CA GLN A 297 5.70 22.58 6.45
C GLN A 297 4.83 23.74 6.01
N LEU A 298 3.65 23.41 5.46
CA LEU A 298 2.63 24.39 5.09
C LEU A 298 1.40 24.16 5.96
N PHE A 299 1.06 25.12 6.82
CA PHE A 299 -0.17 25.12 7.59
C PHE A 299 -1.02 26.31 7.17
N TYR A 300 -2.26 26.06 6.79
CA TYR A 300 -3.14 27.12 6.30
C TYR A 300 -4.62 26.78 6.51
N ARG A 301 -5.47 27.81 6.54
CA ARG A 301 -6.91 27.65 6.73
C ARG A 301 -7.62 27.42 5.41
N GLY A 302 -8.57 26.49 5.41
CA GLY A 302 -9.49 26.29 4.30
C GLY A 302 -10.60 27.34 4.28
N LYS A 303 -11.42 27.30 3.22
CA LYS A 303 -12.55 28.22 3.06
C LYS A 303 -13.67 28.03 4.10
N ALA A 304 -13.83 26.81 4.61
CA ALA A 304 -14.82 26.51 5.63
C ALA A 304 -14.31 26.86 7.03
N LYS A 305 -15.18 27.39 7.89
CA LYS A 305 -14.85 27.73 9.28
C LYS A 305 -14.28 26.51 10.01
N GLY A 306 -13.10 26.68 10.63
CA GLY A 306 -12.41 25.60 11.36
C GLY A 306 -11.78 24.53 10.46
N SER A 307 -11.76 24.73 9.13
CA SER A 307 -10.98 23.88 8.22
C SER A 307 -9.53 24.30 8.26
N VAL A 308 -8.64 23.38 8.61
CA VAL A 308 -7.19 23.59 8.56
C VAL A 308 -6.57 22.47 7.72
N TRP A 309 -5.55 22.83 6.96
CA TRP A 309 -4.78 21.91 6.13
C TRP A 309 -3.32 21.96 6.55
N TYR A 310 -2.67 20.79 6.50
CA TYR A 310 -1.24 20.65 6.66
C TYR A 310 -0.68 19.96 5.43
N GLU A 311 0.35 20.53 4.82
CA GLU A 311 1.04 19.94 3.69
C GLU A 311 2.55 19.92 3.91
N PRO A 312 3.14 18.79 4.34
CA PRO A 312 4.58 18.64 4.33
C PRO A 312 5.07 18.48 2.88
N VAL A 313 6.14 19.20 2.57
CA VAL A 313 6.85 19.15 1.29
C VAL A 313 8.31 18.82 1.57
N PHE A 314 8.82 17.72 1.04
CA PHE A 314 10.13 17.21 1.40
C PHE A 314 10.80 16.48 0.26
N GLN A 315 12.13 16.39 0.29
CA GLN A 315 12.87 15.61 -0.68
C GLN A 315 13.14 14.20 -0.16
N VAL A 316 13.09 13.25 -1.09
CA VAL A 316 13.46 11.86 -0.82
C VAL A 316 14.62 11.50 -1.69
N ARG A 317 15.72 11.05 -1.05
CA ARG A 317 16.80 10.36 -1.74
C ARG A 317 16.36 8.93 -2.01
N THR A 318 15.89 8.70 -3.23
CA THR A 318 15.40 7.39 -3.66
C THR A 318 16.50 6.33 -3.55
N LEU A 319 16.11 5.06 -3.55
CA LEU A 319 17.05 3.93 -3.61
C LEU A 319 17.87 3.87 -4.91
N GLU A 320 17.49 4.64 -5.92
CA GLU A 320 18.27 4.86 -7.15
C GLU A 320 19.10 6.15 -7.11
N GLU A 321 19.29 6.73 -5.91
CA GLU A 321 20.13 7.91 -5.68
C GLU A 321 19.63 9.20 -6.35
N LYS A 322 18.38 9.21 -6.82
CA LYS A 322 17.71 10.41 -7.35
C LYS A 322 17.02 11.17 -6.23
N MET A 323 17.08 12.50 -6.28
CA MET A 323 16.32 13.38 -5.40
C MET A 323 14.95 13.67 -6.02
N VAL A 324 13.87 13.37 -5.30
CA VAL A 324 12.50 13.62 -5.74
C VAL A 324 11.73 14.38 -4.67
N TRP A 325 10.89 15.33 -5.09
CA TRP A 325 9.99 16.04 -4.18
C TRP A 325 8.74 15.21 -3.89
N ARG A 326 8.36 15.16 -2.61
CA ARG A 326 7.12 14.58 -2.12
C ARG A 326 6.31 15.65 -1.41
N ARG A 327 4.99 15.58 -1.59
CA ARG A 327 4.03 16.47 -0.98
C ARG A 327 2.85 15.64 -0.52
N ARG A 328 2.39 15.86 0.70
CA ARG A 328 1.21 15.19 1.28
C ARG A 328 0.20 16.22 1.70
N LYS A 329 -1.08 15.84 1.75
CA LYS A 329 -2.15 16.75 2.14
C LYS A 329 -3.00 16.17 3.26
N TYR A 330 -2.77 16.68 4.44
CA TYR A 330 -3.45 16.29 5.66
C TYR A 330 -4.62 17.22 5.93
N ARG A 331 -5.74 16.62 6.30
CA ARG A 331 -6.84 17.35 6.94
C ARG A 331 -6.52 17.48 8.42
N VAL A 332 -6.61 18.71 8.93
CA VAL A 332 -6.36 19.01 10.34
C VAL A 332 -7.68 19.37 11.02
N LYS A 333 -7.91 18.81 12.21
CA LYS A 333 -9.05 19.14 13.08
C LYS A 333 -8.53 19.55 14.46
N ARG A 334 -9.16 20.55 15.07
CA ARG A 334 -8.89 20.96 16.45
C ARG A 334 -9.15 19.79 17.41
N GLY A 335 -8.25 19.60 18.36
CA GLY A 335 -8.52 18.82 19.57
C GLY A 335 -9.42 19.59 20.54
N LYS A 336 -9.76 18.98 21.67
CA LYS A 336 -10.58 19.64 22.71
C LYS A 336 -9.82 20.74 23.44
N VAL A 337 -8.51 20.59 23.57
CA VAL A 337 -7.64 21.55 24.26
C VAL A 337 -6.89 22.39 23.21
N PRO A 338 -6.87 23.73 23.31
CA PRO A 338 -6.01 24.56 22.46
C PRO A 338 -4.56 24.05 22.43
N GLY A 339 -3.94 24.06 21.25
CA GLY A 339 -2.61 23.48 21.05
C GLY A 339 -2.59 21.97 20.76
N THR A 340 -3.74 21.29 20.72
CA THR A 340 -3.86 19.88 20.31
C THR A 340 -4.69 19.71 19.05
N PHE A 341 -4.34 18.73 18.21
CA PHE A 341 -4.93 18.56 16.88
C PHE A 341 -4.97 17.09 16.42
N TYR A 342 -5.93 16.76 15.57
CA TYR A 342 -6.05 15.48 14.88
C TYR A 342 -5.78 15.65 13.40
N PHE A 343 -4.79 14.93 12.89
CA PHE A 343 -4.36 14.97 11.51
C PHE A 343 -4.79 13.66 10.84
N SER A 344 -5.25 13.74 9.60
CA SER A 344 -5.65 12.57 8.82
C SER A 344 -5.26 12.73 7.36
N VAL A 345 -4.62 11.71 6.80
CA VAL A 345 -4.18 11.66 5.40
C VAL A 345 -4.46 10.28 4.82
N LEU A 346 -4.80 10.23 3.54
CA LEU A 346 -4.67 9.01 2.74
C LEU A 346 -3.34 9.14 1.99
N ASP A 347 -2.32 8.42 2.44
CA ASP A 347 -0.99 8.44 1.83
C ASP A 347 -0.67 7.06 1.25
N ASN A 348 -0.29 7.00 -0.03
CA ASN A 348 0.07 5.76 -0.72
C ASN A 348 -0.97 4.64 -0.51
N GLY A 349 -2.25 5.00 -0.46
CA GLY A 349 -3.37 4.07 -0.29
C GLY A 349 -3.67 3.66 1.15
N VAL A 350 -2.93 4.17 2.14
CA VAL A 350 -3.14 3.86 3.55
C VAL A 350 -3.56 5.12 4.30
N VAL A 351 -4.65 5.02 5.08
CA VAL A 351 -5.04 6.11 5.96
C VAL A 351 -4.12 6.12 7.18
N SER A 352 -3.46 7.25 7.40
CA SER A 352 -2.81 7.54 8.67
C SER A 352 -3.63 8.55 9.46
N ASN A 353 -3.74 8.31 10.76
CA ASN A 353 -4.31 9.26 11.71
C ASN A 353 -3.27 9.57 12.77
N GLU A 354 -3.14 10.85 13.10
CA GLU A 354 -2.12 11.35 14.01
C GLU A 354 -2.75 12.35 14.99
N PHE A 355 -2.17 12.42 16.18
CA PHE A 355 -2.47 13.38 17.20
C PHE A 355 -1.23 14.25 17.43
N TRP A 356 -1.38 15.55 17.22
CA TRP A 356 -0.30 16.53 17.28
C TRP A 356 -0.53 17.49 18.44
N THR A 357 0.57 17.83 19.12
CA THR A 357 0.62 18.77 20.23
C THR A 357 1.67 19.84 19.95
N ILE A 358 1.29 21.11 20.10
CA ILE A 358 2.23 22.23 20.12
C ILE A 358 2.88 22.26 21.50
N VAL A 359 4.16 21.88 21.59
CA VAL A 359 4.87 21.73 22.86
C VAL A 359 5.38 23.07 23.36
N ASP A 360 6.01 23.83 22.46
CA ASP A 360 6.47 25.19 22.69
C ASP A 360 6.73 25.88 21.34
N VAL A 361 6.61 27.21 21.32
CA VAL A 361 6.96 28.08 20.20
C VAL A 361 7.58 29.34 20.77
N ALA A 362 8.74 29.74 20.25
CA ALA A 362 9.42 30.96 20.67
C ALA A 362 8.52 32.17 20.42
N ASP A 363 8.53 33.15 21.33
CA ASP A 363 7.65 34.31 21.23
C ASP A 363 7.91 35.13 19.96
N ASP A 364 9.13 35.06 19.43
CA ASP A 364 9.56 35.70 18.20
C ASP A 364 9.45 34.81 16.95
N PHE A 365 8.88 33.60 17.07
CA PHE A 365 8.80 32.61 16.00
C PHE A 365 10.17 32.13 15.46
N SER A 366 11.26 32.33 16.21
CA SER A 366 12.58 31.81 15.83
C SER A 366 12.64 30.28 15.80
N TRP A 367 11.81 29.60 16.60
CA TRP A 367 11.66 28.14 16.56
C TRP A 367 10.31 27.67 17.11
N GLY A 368 9.94 26.43 16.77
CA GLY A 368 8.81 25.71 17.35
C GLY A 368 9.12 24.23 17.55
N LEU A 369 8.49 23.60 18.53
CA LEU A 369 8.58 22.17 18.78
C LEU A 369 7.18 21.55 18.79
N PHE A 370 6.96 20.59 17.90
CA PHE A 370 5.69 19.89 17.76
C PHE A 370 5.89 18.40 18.00
N HIS A 371 5.10 17.82 18.91
CA HIS A 371 5.10 16.39 19.17
C HIS A 371 3.93 15.73 18.46
N TYR A 372 4.12 14.51 17.97
CA TYR A 372 3.07 13.73 17.34
C TYR A 372 3.08 12.26 17.77
N SER A 373 1.89 11.68 17.82
CA SER A 373 1.70 10.22 17.86
C SER A 373 0.75 9.82 16.75
N GLY A 374 1.06 8.74 16.03
CA GLY A 374 0.33 8.35 14.83
C GLY A 374 0.24 6.85 14.63
N ALA A 375 -0.69 6.47 13.77
CA ALA A 375 -0.81 5.09 13.32
C ALA A 375 -1.35 5.00 11.90
N ALA A 376 -0.62 4.24 11.07
CA ALA A 376 -1.13 3.67 9.85
C ALA A 376 -1.72 2.28 10.20
N ARG A 377 -2.93 2.30 10.75
CA ARG A 377 -3.57 1.15 11.42
C ARG A 377 -3.51 -0.14 10.59
N VAL A 378 -3.98 -0.05 9.34
CA VAL A 378 -4.06 -1.19 8.40
C VAL A 378 -2.70 -1.58 7.78
N ALA A 379 -1.65 -0.81 8.05
CA ALA A 379 -0.27 -1.18 7.75
C ALA A 379 0.45 -1.76 8.99
N GLY A 380 -0.24 -1.85 10.13
CA GLY A 380 0.31 -2.37 11.37
C GLY A 380 1.43 -1.50 11.95
N GLN A 381 1.45 -0.21 11.62
CA GLN A 381 2.47 0.73 12.11
C GLN A 381 1.85 1.73 13.08
N SER A 382 2.51 1.88 14.22
CA SER A 382 2.32 2.98 15.15
C SER A 382 3.64 3.68 15.38
N TYR A 383 3.59 4.97 15.64
CA TYR A 383 4.78 5.79 15.74
C TYR A 383 4.55 6.99 16.64
N THR A 384 5.64 7.48 17.20
CA THR A 384 5.71 8.78 17.88
C THR A 384 6.93 9.53 17.35
N GLY A 385 6.93 10.84 17.56
CA GLY A 385 8.04 11.68 17.19
C GLY A 385 7.84 13.10 17.70
N ALA A 386 8.89 13.90 17.54
CA ALA A 386 8.80 15.35 17.64
C ALA A 386 9.62 15.98 16.53
N VAL A 387 9.15 17.09 16.00
CA VAL A 387 9.83 17.91 14.99
C VAL A 387 10.16 19.27 15.58
N LEU A 388 11.45 19.60 15.55
CA LEU A 388 11.97 20.93 15.81
C LEU A 388 11.98 21.71 14.50
N VAL A 389 11.41 22.90 14.52
CA VAL A 389 11.26 23.74 13.34
C VAL A 389 11.77 25.16 13.54
N SER A 390 12.16 25.81 12.47
CA SER A 390 12.57 27.22 12.41
C SER A 390 12.19 27.82 11.05
N PRO A 391 12.15 29.16 10.89
CA PRO A 391 11.83 29.77 9.59
C PRO A 391 12.79 29.37 8.47
N ASP A 392 14.08 29.24 8.77
CA ASP A 392 15.15 29.02 7.78
C ASP A 392 15.72 27.59 7.81
N GLY A 393 15.31 26.75 8.75
CA GLY A 393 15.80 25.39 8.91
C GLY A 393 17.14 25.31 9.66
N SER A 394 17.59 26.42 10.24
CA SER A 394 18.77 26.50 11.11
C SER A 394 18.41 26.11 12.55
N TYR A 395 19.39 25.58 13.27
CA TYR A 395 19.22 25.22 14.68
C TYR A 395 19.02 26.47 15.56
N PRO A 396 18.17 26.42 16.60
CA PRO A 396 17.96 27.56 17.49
C PRO A 396 19.25 28.06 18.13
N ASN A 397 19.33 29.38 18.36
CA ASN A 397 20.47 30.03 18.98
C ASN A 397 20.73 29.49 20.41
N GLU A 398 21.98 29.57 20.87
CA GLU A 398 22.40 29.08 22.19
C GLU A 398 21.58 29.68 23.37
N LYS A 399 21.09 30.91 23.20
CA LYS A 399 20.20 31.57 24.19
C LYS A 399 18.90 30.78 24.44
N GLU A 400 18.40 30.09 23.43
CA GLU A 400 17.18 29.28 23.48
C GLU A 400 17.43 27.85 23.98
N SER A 401 18.70 27.41 24.10
CA SER A 401 19.07 26.03 24.44
C SER A 401 18.37 25.51 25.70
N ARG A 402 18.28 26.32 26.76
CA ARG A 402 17.58 25.93 28.00
C ARG A 402 16.08 25.76 27.81
N ARG A 403 15.44 26.62 27.01
CA ARG A 403 13.99 26.55 26.73
C ARG A 403 13.69 25.34 25.85
N LEU A 404 14.50 25.13 24.81
CA LEU A 404 14.41 23.97 23.94
C LEU A 404 14.58 22.65 24.72
N ALA A 405 15.61 22.55 25.57
CA ALA A 405 15.84 21.36 26.40
C ALA A 405 14.64 21.06 27.32
N SER A 406 14.04 22.09 27.94
CA SER A 406 12.83 21.93 28.75
C SER A 406 11.61 21.50 27.92
N ALA A 407 11.48 21.99 26.69
CA ALA A 407 10.41 21.57 25.78
C ALA A 407 10.57 20.11 25.33
N LEU A 408 11.79 19.68 25.01
CA LEU A 408 12.11 18.28 24.66
C LEU A 408 11.87 17.34 25.84
N GLU A 409 12.19 17.75 27.07
CA GLU A 409 11.94 16.95 28.27
C GLU A 409 10.45 16.66 28.48
N LYS A 410 9.55 17.60 28.15
CA LYS A 410 8.08 17.35 28.16
C LYS A 410 7.65 16.25 27.17
N CYS A 411 8.46 16.00 26.15
CA CYS A 411 8.23 14.94 25.18
C CYS A 411 8.90 13.61 25.58
N GLU A 412 9.62 13.57 26.70
CA GLU A 412 10.52 12.45 27.07
C GLU A 412 11.64 12.23 26.04
N ILE A 413 12.11 13.30 25.40
CA ILE A 413 13.15 13.28 24.34
C ILE A 413 14.38 14.04 24.82
N LYS A 414 15.57 13.54 24.48
CA LYS A 414 16.84 14.24 24.60
C LYS A 414 17.29 14.81 23.26
N GLU A 415 18.03 15.90 23.30
CA GLU A 415 18.50 16.62 22.11
C GLU A 415 19.31 15.73 21.14
N TRP A 416 20.14 14.83 21.67
CA TRP A 416 20.93 13.89 20.85
C TRP A 416 20.11 12.79 20.17
N GLU A 417 18.83 12.62 20.54
CA GLU A 417 17.90 11.71 19.87
C GLU A 417 17.26 12.33 18.63
N LEU A 418 17.51 13.62 18.37
CA LEU A 418 17.02 14.31 17.18
C LEU A 418 17.99 14.09 15.99
N PHE A 419 17.43 13.64 14.88
CA PHE A 419 18.12 13.54 13.61
C PHE A 419 18.03 14.86 12.86
N ALA A 420 19.17 15.49 12.59
CA ALA A 420 19.23 16.73 11.82
C ALA A 420 18.77 16.52 10.37
N VAL A 421 18.01 17.49 9.86
CA VAL A 421 17.58 17.53 8.46
C VAL A 421 18.63 18.26 7.62
N ASP A 422 19.00 17.66 6.49
CA ASP A 422 19.84 18.33 5.50
C ASP A 422 19.03 19.41 4.77
N ASN A 423 19.34 20.67 5.07
CA ASN A 423 18.69 21.85 4.53
C ASN A 423 19.60 22.65 3.57
N CYS A 424 20.74 22.08 3.14
CA CYS A 424 21.80 22.81 2.44
C CYS A 424 21.47 23.16 0.98
N SER A 425 20.67 22.34 0.28
CA SER A 425 20.40 22.53 -1.15
C SER A 425 18.99 22.09 -1.53
N CYS A 426 18.06 23.03 -1.57
CA CYS A 426 16.63 22.78 -1.80
C CYS A 426 16.12 23.45 -3.09
N PRO A 427 16.51 22.97 -4.28
CA PRO A 427 16.14 23.62 -5.53
C PRO A 427 14.65 23.45 -5.83
N ASN A 428 13.98 24.57 -6.12
CA ASN A 428 12.61 24.65 -6.63
C ASN A 428 11.60 23.80 -5.82
N PRO A 429 11.43 24.07 -4.51
CA PRO A 429 10.45 23.35 -3.72
C PRO A 429 9.03 23.60 -4.27
N PRO A 430 8.18 22.56 -4.43
CA PRO A 430 6.83 22.70 -4.96
C PRO A 430 5.87 23.26 -3.89
N LEU A 431 6.10 24.53 -3.52
CA LEU A 431 5.36 25.26 -2.51
C LEU A 431 4.08 25.89 -3.08
N GLY A 432 3.42 26.70 -2.26
CA GLY A 432 2.18 27.38 -2.62
C GLY A 432 0.94 26.69 -2.06
N ILE A 433 -0.09 27.51 -1.84
CA ILE A 433 -1.39 27.11 -1.31
C ILE A 433 -2.50 27.51 -2.29
N PRO A 434 -3.70 26.93 -2.20
CA PRO A 434 -4.82 27.38 -3.02
C PRO A 434 -5.13 28.88 -2.81
N GLU A 435 -5.53 29.57 -3.87
CA GLU A 435 -5.84 31.00 -3.84
C GLU A 435 -7.06 31.33 -2.95
N GLY A 436 -7.02 32.52 -2.34
CA GLY A 436 -8.13 33.06 -1.54
C GLY A 436 -8.30 32.39 -0.18
N LEU A 437 -7.22 31.82 0.38
CA LEU A 437 -7.20 31.23 1.71
C LEU A 437 -6.64 32.20 2.75
N SER A 438 -7.17 32.12 3.96
CA SER A 438 -6.70 32.92 5.09
C SER A 438 -5.48 32.25 5.73
N LEU A 439 -4.46 33.06 6.05
CA LEU A 439 -3.24 32.58 6.70
C LEU A 439 -3.39 32.71 8.21
N HIS A 440 -3.39 33.93 8.75
CA HIS A 440 -3.53 34.21 10.18
C HIS A 440 -4.93 34.70 10.55
N SER A 441 -5.25 34.66 11.84
CA SER A 441 -6.54 35.10 12.38
C SER A 441 -6.44 36.09 13.53
N THR A 442 -5.40 35.97 14.37
CA THR A 442 -5.18 36.78 15.57
C THR A 442 -3.75 37.33 15.67
N ILE A 443 -2.76 36.64 15.10
CA ILE A 443 -1.36 37.06 15.11
C ILE A 443 -1.06 37.87 13.85
N ASP A 444 -0.65 39.13 14.04
CA ASP A 444 -0.10 39.95 12.98
C ASP A 444 1.41 39.68 12.85
N THR A 445 1.88 39.48 11.61
CA THR A 445 3.28 39.17 11.30
C THR A 445 4.04 40.36 10.72
N GLU A 446 3.35 41.48 10.37
CA GLU A 446 3.97 42.62 9.70
C GLU A 446 5.02 43.38 10.54
N ASP A 447 5.03 43.19 11.87
CA ASP A 447 5.98 43.89 12.76
C ASP A 447 7.33 43.19 12.96
N GLN A 448 7.52 41.97 12.44
CA GLN A 448 8.79 41.25 12.57
C GLN A 448 9.66 41.48 11.34
N LYS A 449 10.28 42.67 11.28
CA LYS A 449 11.43 42.91 10.39
C LYS A 449 12.50 41.87 10.68
N TRP A 450 12.63 40.88 9.81
CA TRP A 450 13.85 40.08 9.69
C TRP A 450 14.96 41.03 9.27
N ALA A 451 15.60 41.64 10.27
CA ALA A 451 16.87 42.29 10.06
C ALA A 451 17.82 41.18 9.61
N SER A 452 18.13 41.21 8.32
CA SER A 452 19.26 40.54 7.69
C SER A 452 20.44 40.44 8.65
N VAL A 453 20.72 39.22 9.10
CA VAL A 453 21.99 38.79 9.67
C VAL A 453 22.45 37.58 8.90
#